data_AF-A0A3C1XDD8-F1
#
_entry.id   AF-A0A3C1XDD8-F1
#
_cell.length_a   1.000
_cell.length_b   1.000
_cell.length_c   1.000
_cell.angle_alpha   90.00
_cell.angle_beta   90.00
_cell.angle_gamma   90.00
#
_symmetry.space_group_name_H-M   'P 1'
#
loop_
_entity.id
_entity.type
_entity.pdbx_description
1 polymer ?
#
loop_
_entity_poly.entity_id
_entity_poly.type
_entity_poly.pdbx_seq_one_letter_code
_entity_poly.pdbx_strand_id
1 'polypeptide(L)'
;GATVTVKGPKGELTREFSTAITMEINGSEVTFKRPDDSKEMKTIHGTTRANFNNMVVGVSEGFRKELEMIGVGYRAQLQGSKLVLAVGKSHPD
;
A
#
# COMPACT_ATOMS: atom_id res chain seq x y z
N GLY A 1 7.40 6.75 -17.07
CA GLY A 1 7.25 7.22 -15.69
C GLY A 1 8.60 7.22 -15.00
N ALA A 2 8.66 7.73 -13.77
CA ALA A 2 9.83 7.58 -12.91
C ALA A 2 9.66 6.31 -12.07
N THR A 3 10.49 5.30 -12.31
CA THR A 3 10.48 4.06 -11.52
C THR A 3 11.19 4.29 -10.19
N VAL A 4 10.52 3.98 -9.10
CA VAL A 4 11.00 4.20 -7.73
C VAL A 4 11.00 2.88 -6.99
N THR A 5 12.14 2.54 -6.41
CA THR A 5 12.32 1.35 -5.59
C THR A 5 12.62 1.77 -4.16
N VAL A 6 11.83 1.27 -3.22
CA VAL A 6 11.99 1.49 -1.78
C VAL A 6 12.41 0.17 -1.15
N LYS A 7 13.52 0.18 -0.41
CA LYS A 7 14.07 -1.01 0.27
C LYS A 7 14.01 -0.84 1.78
N GLY A 8 13.70 -1.92 2.49
CA GLY A 8 13.61 -1.94 3.94
C GLY A 8 13.78 -3.34 4.51
N PRO A 9 13.69 -3.50 5.84
CA PRO A 9 13.92 -4.77 6.53
C PRO A 9 12.94 -5.88 6.12
N LYS A 10 11.73 -5.53 5.67
CA LYS A 10 10.69 -6.51 5.25
C LYS A 10 10.69 -6.82 3.76
N GLY A 11 11.61 -6.22 2.97
CA GLY A 11 11.75 -6.45 1.54
C GLY A 11 11.89 -5.17 0.74
N GLU A 12 11.54 -5.25 -0.54
CA GLU A 12 11.56 -4.11 -1.46
C GLU A 12 10.23 -3.97 -2.21
N LEU A 13 9.86 -2.73 -2.51
CA LEU A 13 8.70 -2.39 -3.32
C LEU A 13 9.15 -1.49 -4.47
N THR A 14 8.74 -1.85 -5.68
CA THR A 14 9.02 -1.06 -6.89
C THR A 14 7.71 -0.60 -7.50
N ARG A 15 7.63 0.69 -7.83
CA ARG A 15 6.45 1.28 -8.47
C ARG A 15 6.85 2.38 -9.44
N GLU A 16 6.10 2.50 -10.53
CA GLU A 16 6.22 3.60 -11.47
C GLU A 16 5.33 4.77 -11.06
N PHE A 17 5.90 5.98 -11.02
CA PHE A 17 5.22 7.23 -10.73
C PHE A 17 5.17 8.14 -11.96
N SER A 18 4.23 9.09 -11.96
CA SER A 18 4.14 10.09 -13.01
C SER A 18 5.40 10.98 -13.02
N THR A 19 5.94 11.26 -14.21
CA THR A 19 7.08 12.18 -14.39
C THR A 19 6.71 13.64 -14.14
N ALA A 20 5.42 13.95 -13.97
CA ALA A 20 4.94 15.30 -13.71
C ALA A 20 5.33 15.82 -12.31
N ILE A 21 5.74 14.94 -11.38
CA ILE A 21 6.17 15.34 -10.03
C ILE A 21 7.67 15.07 -9.90
N THR A 22 8.41 16.09 -9.48
CA THR A 22 9.83 15.97 -9.17
C THR A 22 9.98 15.47 -7.74
N MET A 23 10.76 14.41 -7.55
CA MET A 23 11.08 13.87 -6.23
C MET A 23 12.55 14.16 -5.92
N GLU A 24 12.82 14.75 -4.75
CA GLU A 24 14.16 15.06 -4.27
C GLU A 24 14.40 14.33 -2.95
N ILE A 25 15.52 13.62 -2.85
CA ILE A 25 15.92 12.91 -1.63
C ILE A 25 16.97 13.75 -0.93
N ASN A 26 16.61 14.35 0.21
CA ASN A 26 17.48 15.16 1.04
C ASN A 26 17.82 14.38 2.32
N GLY A 27 18.82 13.51 2.23
CA GLY A 27 19.25 12.67 3.35
C GLY A 27 18.13 11.73 3.83
N SER A 28 17.53 12.05 4.97
CA SER A 28 16.44 11.28 5.58
C SER A 28 15.03 11.65 5.10
N GLU A 29 14.88 12.76 4.36
CA GLU A 29 13.58 13.27 3.92
C GLU A 29 13.44 13.22 2.40
N VAL A 30 12.22 12.92 1.93
CA VAL A 30 11.89 12.96 0.51
C VAL A 30 10.89 14.08 0.28
N THR A 31 11.27 15.04 -0.56
CA THR A 31 10.45 16.20 -0.94
C THR A 31 9.84 15.97 -2.32
N PHE A 32 8.57 16.34 -2.47
CA PHE A 32 7.84 16.27 -3.74
C PHE A 32 7.52 17.69 -4.21
N LYS A 33 7.93 18.03 -5.44
CA LYS A 33 7.67 19.33 -6.06
C LYS A 33 6.74 19.16 -7.26
N ARG A 34 5.73 20.01 -7.32
CA ARG A 34 4.77 20.10 -8.43
C ARG A 34 5.15 21.26 -9.35
N PRO A 35 4.93 21.15 -10.68
CA PRO A 35 5.28 22.19 -11.64
C PRO A 35 4.28 23.35 -11.59
N ASP A 36 3.02 23.09 -11.29
CA ASP A 36 1.96 24.10 -11.21
C ASP A 36 0.90 23.77 -10.14
N ASP A 37 -0.05 24.70 -9.96
CA ASP A 37 -1.15 24.62 -9.00
C ASP A 37 -2.49 24.18 -9.61
N SER A 38 -2.48 23.58 -10.80
CA SER A 38 -3.67 23.00 -11.42
C SER A 38 -4.27 21.90 -10.54
N LYS A 39 -5.58 21.67 -10.72
CA LYS A 39 -6.31 20.64 -9.97
C LYS A 39 -5.72 19.24 -10.22
N GLU A 40 -5.30 18.98 -11.45
CA GLU A 40 -4.70 17.71 -11.84
C GLU A 40 -3.35 17.50 -11.14
N MET A 41 -2.45 18.48 -11.19
CA MET A 41 -1.14 18.38 -10.54
C MET A 41 -1.25 18.27 -9.01
N LYS A 42 -2.20 18.96 -8.39
CA LYS A 42 -2.50 18.80 -6.95
C LYS A 42 -2.93 17.38 -6.60
N THR A 43 -3.79 16.77 -7.43
CA THR A 43 -4.29 15.40 -7.23
C THR A 43 -3.18 14.38 -7.39
N ILE A 44 -2.37 14.50 -8.45
CA ILE A 44 -1.23 13.63 -8.71
C ILE A 44 -0.20 13.76 -7.58
N HIS A 45 0.12 14.98 -7.15
CA HIS A 45 1.08 15.21 -6.07
C HIS A 45 0.68 14.52 -4.76
N GLY A 46 -0.57 14.71 -4.32
CA GLY A 46 -1.07 14.05 -3.10
C GLY A 46 -1.04 12.53 -3.21
N THR A 47 -1.45 12.00 -4.37
CA THR A 47 -1.46 10.56 -4.66
C THR A 47 -0.05 9.96 -4.66
N THR A 48 0.91 10.64 -5.30
CA THR A 48 2.32 10.21 -5.35
C THR A 48 2.93 10.19 -3.95
N ARG A 49 2.76 11.27 -3.17
CA ARG A 49 3.23 11.34 -1.78
C ARG A 49 2.65 10.21 -0.92
N ALA A 50 1.34 10.00 -0.97
CA ALA A 50 0.67 8.98 -0.17
C ALA A 50 1.15 7.57 -0.52
N ASN A 51 1.24 7.25 -1.81
CA ASN A 51 1.73 5.95 -2.26
C ASN A 51 3.19 5.72 -1.88
N PHE A 52 4.07 6.72 -2.02
CA PHE A 52 5.46 6.59 -1.60
C PHE A 52 5.57 6.36 -0.09
N ASN A 53 4.82 7.12 0.72
CA ASN A 53 4.79 6.93 2.16
C ASN A 53 4.31 5.51 2.53
N ASN A 54 3.26 5.01 1.86
CA ASN A 54 2.76 3.65 2.08
C ASN A 54 3.80 2.59 1.69
N MET A 55 4.62 2.82 0.66
CA MET A 55 5.73 1.92 0.31
C MET A 55 6.78 1.90 1.43
N VAL A 56 7.17 3.05 1.97
CA VAL A 56 8.14 3.16 3.07
C VAL A 56 7.63 2.46 4.33
N VAL A 57 6.39 2.74 4.76
CA VAL A 57 5.76 2.06 5.90
C VAL A 57 5.63 0.56 5.64
N GLY A 58 5.28 0.16 4.42
CA GLY A 58 5.15 -1.24 4.03
C GLY A 58 6.44 -2.05 4.16
N VAL A 59 7.59 -1.51 3.75
CA VAL A 59 8.89 -2.21 3.86
C VAL A 59 9.53 -2.14 5.24
N SER A 60 9.08 -1.22 6.09
CA SER A 60 9.59 -1.03 7.46
C SER A 60 8.72 -1.73 8.50
N GLU A 61 7.45 -1.34 8.60
CA GLU A 61 6.48 -1.81 9.60
C GLU A 61 5.62 -2.96 9.08
N GLY A 62 5.42 -3.07 7.76
CA GLY A 62 4.52 -4.06 7.17
C GLY A 62 3.04 -3.64 7.27
N PHE A 63 2.15 -4.45 6.70
CA PHE A 63 0.71 -4.18 6.67
C PHE A 63 -0.03 -5.24 7.48
N ARG A 64 -0.95 -4.80 8.36
CA ARG A 64 -1.89 -5.65 9.09
C ARG A 64 -3.29 -5.06 8.99
N LYS A 65 -4.26 -5.89 8.62
CA LYS A 65 -5.69 -5.55 8.71
C LYS A 65 -6.39 -6.68 9.44
N GLU A 66 -7.05 -6.33 10.53
CA GLU A 66 -7.86 -7.26 11.31
C GLU A 66 -9.30 -7.19 10.81
N LEU A 67 -9.91 -8.35 10.61
CA LEU A 67 -11.28 -8.49 10.17
C LEU A 67 -12.05 -9.25 11.24
N GLU A 68 -13.15 -8.66 11.69
CA GLU A 68 -14.07 -9.30 12.63
C GLU A 68 -15.20 -9.98 11.87
N MET A 69 -15.55 -11.21 12.29
CA MET A 69 -16.68 -11.93 11.72
C MET A 69 -17.88 -11.86 12.66
N ILE A 70 -19.01 -11.41 12.14
CA ILE A 70 -20.27 -11.27 12.89
C ILE A 70 -21.29 -12.25 12.32
N GLY A 71 -21.70 -13.24 13.10
CA GLY A 71 -22.71 -14.22 12.70
C GLY A 71 -22.64 -15.53 13.50
N VAL A 72 -23.79 -16.21 13.65
CA VAL A 72 -23.83 -17.52 14.31
C VAL A 72 -23.32 -18.58 13.34
N GLY A 73 -22.35 -19.39 13.79
CA GLY A 73 -21.73 -20.43 12.96
C GLY A 73 -20.64 -19.94 12.01
N TYR A 74 -20.25 -18.66 12.07
CA TYR A 74 -19.15 -18.13 11.25
C TYR A 74 -17.79 -18.56 11.83
N ARG A 75 -16.93 -19.14 10.99
CA ARG A 75 -15.61 -19.65 11.41
C ARG A 75 -14.57 -19.38 10.34
N ALA A 76 -13.36 -19.03 10.79
CA ALA A 76 -12.19 -18.85 9.95
C ALA A 76 -11.11 -19.82 10.43
N GLN A 77 -10.56 -20.61 9.53
CA GLN A 77 -9.50 -21.58 9.84
C GLN A 77 -8.40 -21.48 8.81
N LEU A 78 -7.16 -21.52 9.27
CA LEU A 78 -5.99 -21.55 8.41
C LEU A 78 -5.59 -23.01 8.15
N GLN A 79 -5.64 -23.44 6.89
CA GLN A 79 -5.16 -24.74 6.43
C GLN A 79 -3.87 -24.55 5.62
N GLY A 80 -2.73 -24.60 6.30
CA GLY A 80 -1.44 -24.28 5.69
C GLY A 80 -1.39 -22.81 5.26
N SER A 81 -1.35 -22.55 3.96
CA SER A 81 -1.42 -21.20 3.36
C SER A 81 -2.83 -20.79 2.92
N LYS A 82 -3.81 -21.68 3.00
CA LYS A 82 -5.21 -21.41 2.61
C LYS A 82 -6.02 -20.95 3.81
N LEU A 83 -6.72 -19.82 3.69
CA LEU A 83 -7.69 -19.36 4.66
C LEU A 83 -9.09 -19.88 4.27
N VAL A 84 -9.63 -20.81 5.07
CA VAL A 84 -10.98 -21.37 4.88
C VAL A 84 -11.96 -20.58 5.73
N LEU A 85 -12.98 -20.00 5.11
CA LEU A 85 -14.01 -19.19 5.75
C LEU A 85 -15.37 -19.88 5.62
N ALA A 86 -15.94 -20.33 6.74
CA ALA A 86 -17.30 -20.83 6.81
C ALA A 86 -18.22 -19.70 7.28
N VAL A 87 -18.92 -19.03 6.36
CA VAL A 87 -19.79 -17.87 6.63
C VAL A 87 -21.27 -18.16 6.36
N GLY A 88 -21.72 -19.37 6.71
CA GLY A 88 -23.13 -19.78 6.54
C GLY A 88 -23.51 -20.29 5.15
N LYS A 89 -22.54 -20.48 4.24
CA LYS A 89 -22.73 -21.31 3.04
C LYS A 89 -22.70 -22.79 3.40
N SER A 90 -23.58 -23.57 2.79
CA SER A 90 -23.71 -25.02 3.03
C SER A 90 -22.50 -25.84 2.57
N HIS A 91 -21.69 -25.30 1.64
CA HIS A 91 -20.45 -25.90 1.16
C HIS A 91 -19.32 -24.86 1.22
N PRO A 92 -18.22 -25.14 1.95
CA PRO A 92 -16.98 -24.37 1.88
C PRO A 92 -16.16 -24.88 0.68
N ASP A 93 -16.01 -24.05 -0.35
CA ASP A 93 -15.03 -24.27 -1.44
C ASP A 93 -13.63 -23.77 -1.01
#